data_AF-A0A8S0FW31-F1
#
_entry.id   AF-A0A8S0FW31-F1
#
_cell.length_a   1.000
_cell.length_b   1.000
_cell.length_c   1.000
_cell.angle_alpha   90.00
_cell.angle_beta   90.00
_cell.angle_gamma   90.00
#
_symmetry.space_group_name_H-M   'P 1'
#
loop_
_entity.id
_entity.type
_entity.pdbx_description
1 polymer ?
#
loop_
_entity_poly.entity_id
_entity_poly.type
_entity_poly.pdbx_seq_one_letter_code
_entity_poly.pdbx_strand_id
1 'polypeptide(L)'
;MASAWGEKGKWNLEQRDGKTGEETELQLSLLGSQDEIAEVGFPYFGGDGTEHFNKVELENVLLHKLPVKRLQLADGSTALVTTVYDLTLANYGLERGLNDVNCATSYDDVKAYTPAWAEQITGVSRSQIIRIAREFADNADKTHGRSMIIVGAGLNHWYHLDMLNYRGLINMLIFCGCVGQSGGGWAHYVGQEKLRPQTGWQPLAFALDWQRPARHMNSTSYFYNHSSQWRYETVTAEELLSPMADKSRYTGHLIDFNVRAERMGWLPSAPQLGTNPLTIAREAEKAGMNPVDYTVKSLKEGSIRFAAEQPENGKNHPRNLFIWRSNLLGFLPVKVMSLCSSTCWGRSTVSRAKTWGSRAA
;
A
#
# COMPACT_ATOMS: atom_id res chain seq x y z
N MET A 1 1.75 -8.62 -23.43
CA MET A 1 3.05 -8.79 -22.73
C MET A 1 3.47 -7.44 -22.20
N ALA A 2 4.05 -7.37 -21.00
CA ALA A 2 4.60 -6.12 -20.49
C ALA A 2 5.83 -5.72 -21.34
N SER A 3 5.79 -4.57 -22.01
CA SER A 3 6.83 -4.13 -22.95
C SER A 3 8.16 -3.73 -22.29
N ALA A 4 8.22 -3.71 -20.96
CA ALA A 4 9.41 -3.30 -20.20
C ALA A 4 10.54 -4.34 -20.17
N TRP A 5 10.22 -5.63 -20.34
CA TRP A 5 11.19 -6.72 -20.25
C TRP A 5 10.98 -7.71 -21.40
N GLY A 6 12.08 -8.25 -21.95
CA GLY A 6 12.03 -9.23 -23.05
C GLY A 6 11.97 -8.61 -24.46
N GLU A 7 11.44 -7.40 -24.61
CA GLU A 7 11.46 -6.61 -25.85
C GLU A 7 12.04 -5.21 -25.60
N LYS A 8 12.47 -4.50 -26.65
CA LYS A 8 12.97 -3.11 -26.57
C LYS A 8 12.23 -2.20 -27.55
N GLY A 9 12.18 -0.91 -27.22
CA GLY A 9 11.63 0.13 -28.11
C GLY A 9 10.12 0.38 -27.99
N LYS A 10 9.37 -0.49 -27.30
CA LYS A 10 7.91 -0.35 -27.09
C LYS A 10 7.53 0.10 -25.68
N TRP A 11 8.50 0.41 -24.82
CA TRP A 11 8.24 0.91 -23.46
C TRP A 11 8.36 2.43 -23.44
N ASN A 12 7.30 3.10 -23.88
CA ASN A 12 7.15 4.55 -23.89
C ASN A 12 5.66 4.90 -23.69
N LEU A 13 5.34 6.19 -23.56
CA LEU A 13 3.96 6.70 -23.47
C LEU A 13 3.50 7.32 -24.80
N GLU A 14 4.09 6.89 -25.93
CA GLU A 14 3.58 7.31 -27.23
C GLU A 14 2.24 6.63 -27.49
N GLN A 15 1.28 7.39 -28.04
CA GLN A 15 -0.06 6.88 -28.30
C GLN A 15 -0.07 6.05 -29.60
N ARG A 16 0.50 4.85 -29.52
CA ARG A 16 0.64 3.91 -30.64
C ARG A 16 0.11 2.53 -30.27
N ASP A 17 -0.39 1.81 -31.26
CA ASP A 17 -0.70 0.39 -31.12
C ASP A 17 0.61 -0.41 -30.97
N GLY A 18 0.75 -1.15 -29.86
CA GLY A 18 1.93 -1.97 -29.58
C GLY A 18 2.17 -3.14 -30.56
N LYS A 19 1.17 -3.47 -31.40
CA LYS A 19 1.26 -4.50 -32.44
C LYS A 19 1.62 -3.90 -33.80
N THR A 20 0.91 -2.87 -34.25
CA THR A 20 1.07 -2.30 -35.61
C THR A 20 2.08 -1.13 -35.64
N GLY A 21 2.27 -0.42 -34.53
CA GLY A 21 3.11 0.78 -34.45
C GLY A 21 2.45 2.07 -34.98
N GLU A 22 1.19 1.97 -35.43
CA GLU A 22 0.40 3.11 -35.92
C GLU A 22 -0.08 3.98 -34.76
N GLU A 23 -0.36 5.25 -35.04
CA GLU A 23 -0.91 6.19 -34.06
C GLU A 23 -2.37 5.88 -33.77
N THR A 24 -2.74 5.88 -32.51
CA THR A 24 -4.08 5.52 -32.05
C THR A 24 -4.56 6.47 -30.97
N GLU A 25 -5.83 6.85 -31.03
CA GLU A 25 -6.49 7.60 -29.96
C GLU A 25 -7.25 6.64 -29.03
N LEU A 26 -6.91 6.67 -27.75
CA LEU A 26 -7.54 5.81 -26.75
C LEU A 26 -8.86 6.41 -26.29
N GLN A 27 -9.93 5.61 -26.35
CA GLN A 27 -11.25 6.02 -25.89
C GLN A 27 -11.35 5.94 -24.35
N LEU A 28 -11.85 7.01 -23.72
CA LEU A 28 -11.99 7.08 -22.25
C LEU A 28 -13.23 6.34 -21.74
N SER A 29 -14.40 6.67 -22.27
CA SER A 29 -15.69 6.15 -21.81
C SER A 29 -16.35 5.28 -22.87
N LEU A 30 -17.03 4.23 -22.44
CA LEU A 30 -17.88 3.39 -23.29
C LEU A 30 -19.30 3.93 -23.43
N LEU A 31 -19.68 4.95 -22.66
CA LEU A 31 -21.01 5.55 -22.72
C LEU A 31 -21.30 6.11 -24.12
N GLY A 32 -22.42 5.69 -24.71
CA GLY A 32 -22.81 5.95 -26.10
C GLY A 32 -22.41 4.84 -27.08
N SER A 33 -21.58 3.88 -26.67
CA SER A 33 -21.08 2.77 -27.50
C SER A 33 -21.15 1.41 -26.80
N GLN A 34 -21.87 1.35 -25.68
CA GLN A 34 -22.05 0.14 -24.88
C GLN A 34 -23.05 -0.84 -25.50
N ASP A 35 -22.88 -2.12 -25.19
CA ASP A 35 -23.81 -3.16 -25.61
C ASP A 35 -24.98 -3.25 -24.63
N GLU A 36 -24.69 -3.13 -23.33
CA GLU A 36 -25.68 -3.18 -22.24
C GLU A 36 -25.22 -2.32 -21.04
N ILE A 37 -26.12 -2.13 -20.08
CA ILE A 37 -25.84 -1.49 -18.79
C ILE A 37 -25.83 -2.58 -17.72
N ALA A 38 -24.73 -2.66 -16.97
CA ALA A 38 -24.60 -3.60 -15.86
C ALA A 38 -24.53 -2.86 -14.52
N GLU A 39 -25.03 -3.49 -13.47
CA GLU A 39 -24.90 -3.00 -12.10
C GLU A 39 -23.61 -3.54 -11.48
N VAL A 40 -22.78 -2.64 -10.97
CA VAL A 40 -21.51 -2.96 -10.31
C VAL A 40 -21.56 -2.48 -8.87
N GLY A 41 -21.27 -3.37 -7.94
CA GLY A 41 -21.18 -3.05 -6.51
C GLY A 41 -19.86 -2.36 -6.17
N PHE A 42 -19.94 -1.26 -5.42
CA PHE A 42 -18.81 -0.52 -4.88
C PHE A 42 -18.83 -0.62 -3.34
N PRO A 43 -17.68 -0.89 -2.71
CA PRO A 43 -17.62 -0.97 -1.25
C PRO A 43 -17.66 0.43 -0.63
N TYR A 44 -18.52 0.63 0.36
CA TYR A 44 -18.64 1.88 1.10
C TYR A 44 -18.42 1.64 2.59
N PHE A 45 -17.51 2.43 3.18
CA PHE A 45 -17.11 2.34 4.59
C PHE A 45 -17.38 3.64 5.36
N GLY A 46 -18.12 4.59 4.77
CA GLY A 46 -18.40 5.89 5.41
C GLY A 46 -19.47 5.83 6.50
N GLY A 47 -20.18 4.70 6.61
CA GLY A 47 -21.08 4.38 7.72
C GLY A 47 -20.36 3.77 8.92
N ASP A 48 -19.15 3.25 8.73
CA ASP A 48 -18.35 2.64 9.79
C ASP A 48 -17.49 3.68 10.56
N GLY A 49 -17.03 3.29 11.75
CA GLY A 49 -16.05 4.06 12.52
C GLY A 49 -16.34 4.11 14.02
N THR A 50 -15.45 4.74 14.78
CA THR A 50 -15.64 4.93 16.22
C THR A 50 -16.60 6.09 16.50
N GLU A 51 -17.14 6.15 17.72
CA GLU A 51 -17.99 7.22 18.26
C GLU A 51 -17.38 8.62 18.17
N HIS A 52 -16.06 8.72 18.01
CA HIS A 52 -15.31 9.96 17.97
C HIS A 52 -15.37 10.67 16.61
N PHE A 53 -15.82 9.98 15.56
CA PHE A 53 -15.94 10.52 14.21
C PHE A 53 -17.39 10.51 13.75
N ASN A 54 -17.74 11.54 12.98
CA ASN A 54 -19.01 11.60 12.29
C ASN A 54 -19.07 10.52 11.22
N LYS A 55 -20.26 9.96 11.02
CA LYS A 55 -20.53 8.88 10.07
C LYS A 55 -21.71 9.27 9.20
N VAL A 56 -21.73 8.79 7.97
CA VAL A 56 -22.87 8.96 7.07
C VAL A 56 -23.33 7.57 6.66
N GLU A 57 -24.49 7.18 7.17
CA GLU A 57 -25.09 5.88 6.88
C GLU A 57 -25.56 5.85 5.42
N LEU A 58 -25.05 4.87 4.67
CA LEU A 58 -25.54 4.44 3.37
C LEU A 58 -25.47 2.90 3.36
N GLU A 59 -25.62 2.27 2.20
CA GLU A 59 -25.42 0.82 2.08
C GLU A 59 -23.92 0.47 2.02
N ASN A 60 -23.54 -0.65 2.65
CA ASN A 60 -22.15 -1.18 2.59
C ASN A 60 -21.70 -1.49 1.15
N VAL A 61 -22.65 -1.81 0.28
CA VAL A 61 -22.44 -2.05 -1.15
C VAL A 61 -23.34 -1.11 -1.95
N LEU A 62 -22.72 -0.16 -2.64
CA LEU A 62 -23.41 0.78 -3.52
C LEU A 62 -23.43 0.22 -4.94
N LEU A 63 -24.63 -0.09 -5.43
CA LEU A 63 -24.83 -0.57 -6.80
C LEU A 63 -24.86 0.63 -7.74
N HIS A 64 -23.96 0.65 -8.72
CA HIS A 64 -23.89 1.68 -9.73
C HIS A 64 -24.11 1.13 -11.13
N LYS A 65 -24.76 1.91 -12.00
CA LYS A 65 -25.02 1.55 -13.39
C LYS A 65 -23.83 1.94 -14.27
N LEU A 66 -23.20 0.95 -14.90
CA LEU A 66 -22.04 1.15 -15.77
C LEU A 66 -22.29 0.67 -17.21
N PRO A 67 -21.79 1.43 -18.21
CA PRO A 67 -21.75 0.97 -19.59
C PRO A 67 -20.72 -0.15 -19.73
N VAL A 68 -21.15 -1.28 -20.29
CA VAL A 68 -20.29 -2.45 -20.51
C VAL A 68 -20.32 -2.91 -21.96
N LYS A 69 -19.23 -3.58 -22.38
CA LYS A 69 -19.17 -4.30 -23.65
C LYS A 69 -18.85 -5.77 -23.41
N ARG A 70 -19.42 -6.61 -24.26
CA ARG A 70 -19.27 -8.07 -24.19
C ARG A 70 -18.14 -8.51 -25.10
N LEU A 71 -17.11 -9.12 -24.53
CA LEU A 71 -15.96 -9.63 -25.26
C LEU A 71 -15.85 -11.14 -25.15
N GLN A 72 -15.46 -11.78 -26.25
CA GLN A 72 -15.09 -13.19 -26.28
C GLN A 72 -13.61 -13.33 -25.94
N LEU A 73 -13.32 -14.09 -24.89
CA LEU A 73 -11.97 -14.34 -24.41
C LEU A 73 -11.30 -15.47 -25.21
N ALA A 74 -9.97 -15.56 -25.11
CA ALA A 74 -9.18 -16.56 -25.84
C ALA A 74 -9.49 -18.01 -25.45
N ASP A 75 -10.06 -18.24 -24.26
CA ASP A 75 -10.52 -19.54 -23.78
C ASP A 75 -11.93 -19.92 -24.28
N GLY A 76 -12.56 -19.05 -25.08
CA GLY A 76 -13.92 -19.21 -25.61
C GLY A 76 -15.02 -18.71 -24.67
N SER A 77 -14.69 -18.33 -23.42
CA SER A 77 -15.65 -17.74 -22.49
C SER A 77 -16.01 -16.30 -22.86
N THR A 78 -17.08 -15.79 -22.28
CA THR A 78 -17.55 -14.41 -22.50
C THR A 78 -17.42 -13.61 -21.21
N ALA A 79 -16.89 -12.40 -21.31
CA ALA A 79 -16.73 -11.48 -20.18
C ALA A 79 -17.29 -10.09 -20.51
N LEU A 80 -17.80 -9.42 -19.47
CA LEU A 80 -18.18 -8.01 -19.54
C LEU A 80 -16.99 -7.16 -19.12
N VAL A 81 -16.72 -6.11 -19.88
CA VAL A 81 -15.64 -5.17 -19.60
C VAL A 81 -16.15 -3.73 -19.60
N THR A 82 -15.49 -2.89 -18.82
CA THR A 82 -15.71 -1.45 -18.76
C THR A 82 -14.39 -0.74 -18.46
N THR A 83 -14.32 0.57 -18.65
CA THR A 83 -13.08 1.33 -18.51
C THR A 83 -12.87 1.79 -17.07
N VAL A 84 -11.60 2.02 -16.71
CA VAL A 84 -11.25 2.62 -15.41
C VAL A 84 -11.87 4.02 -15.26
N TYR A 85 -12.03 4.75 -16.36
CA TYR A 85 -12.71 6.05 -16.37
C TYR A 85 -14.16 5.92 -15.92
N ASP A 86 -14.93 5.01 -16.53
CA ASP A 86 -16.33 4.79 -16.18
C ASP A 86 -16.49 4.31 -14.73
N LEU A 87 -15.63 3.38 -14.28
CA LEU A 87 -15.57 2.94 -12.88
C LEU A 87 -15.30 4.09 -11.91
N THR A 88 -14.40 5.00 -12.28
CA THR A 88 -14.02 6.13 -11.42
C THR A 88 -15.18 7.11 -11.29
N LEU A 89 -15.85 7.45 -12.39
CA LEU A 89 -16.99 8.38 -12.36
C LEU A 89 -18.16 7.80 -11.54
N ALA A 90 -18.44 6.51 -11.67
CA ALA A 90 -19.42 5.83 -10.84
C ALA A 90 -19.01 5.82 -9.35
N ASN A 91 -17.74 5.52 -9.04
CA ASN A 91 -17.24 5.55 -7.67
C ASN A 91 -17.37 6.94 -7.01
N TYR A 92 -17.26 8.03 -7.78
CA TYR A 92 -17.48 9.40 -7.28
C TYR A 92 -18.97 9.80 -7.23
N GLY A 93 -19.89 8.93 -7.68
CA GLY A 93 -21.34 9.18 -7.66
C GLY A 93 -21.81 10.19 -8.70
N LEU A 94 -21.18 10.25 -9.88
CA LEU A 94 -21.55 11.20 -10.94
C LEU A 94 -22.70 10.64 -11.79
N GLU A 95 -23.84 11.33 -11.83
CA GLU A 95 -24.96 10.98 -12.70
C GLU A 95 -24.63 11.32 -14.17
N ARG A 96 -24.92 10.39 -15.09
CA ARG A 96 -24.53 10.48 -16.50
C ARG A 96 -25.68 10.20 -17.49
N GLY A 97 -26.93 10.25 -17.02
CA GLY A 97 -28.13 9.98 -17.80
C GLY A 97 -28.58 8.51 -17.76
N LEU A 98 -28.05 7.70 -16.83
CA LEU A 98 -28.43 6.30 -16.64
C LEU A 98 -29.47 6.12 -15.54
N ASN A 99 -29.86 7.22 -14.87
CA ASN A 99 -30.79 7.25 -13.75
C ASN A 99 -30.31 6.30 -12.65
N ASP A 100 -29.11 6.55 -12.15
CA ASP A 100 -28.53 5.80 -11.05
C ASP A 100 -28.95 6.42 -9.72
N VAL A 101 -29.65 5.64 -8.90
CA VAL A 101 -30.22 6.10 -7.62
C VAL A 101 -29.11 6.49 -6.63
N ASN A 102 -27.94 5.86 -6.74
CA ASN A 102 -26.80 6.10 -5.86
C ASN A 102 -25.91 7.26 -6.34
N CYS A 103 -26.18 7.80 -7.53
CA CYS A 103 -25.51 9.00 -8.02
C CYS A 103 -26.16 10.28 -7.50
N ALA A 104 -25.36 11.34 -7.40
CA ALA A 104 -25.81 12.64 -6.92
C ALA A 104 -26.53 13.42 -8.02
N THR A 105 -27.69 13.95 -7.68
CA THR A 105 -28.45 14.88 -8.55
C THR A 105 -27.96 16.32 -8.43
N SER A 106 -27.38 16.68 -7.28
CA SER A 106 -26.82 18.00 -6.99
C SER A 106 -25.73 17.89 -5.91
N TYR A 107 -24.97 18.97 -5.70
CA TYR A 107 -23.96 19.01 -4.64
C TYR A 107 -24.54 18.96 -3.21
N ASP A 108 -25.82 19.26 -3.06
CA ASP A 108 -26.55 19.24 -1.79
C ASP A 108 -27.14 17.86 -1.47
N ASP A 109 -27.13 16.94 -2.43
CA ASP A 109 -27.60 15.57 -2.24
C ASP A 109 -26.58 14.78 -1.40
N VAL A 110 -27.07 14.07 -0.39
CA VAL A 110 -26.23 13.25 0.50
C VAL A 110 -26.05 11.89 -0.16
N LYS A 111 -25.05 11.81 -1.05
CA LYS A 111 -24.57 10.59 -1.71
C LYS A 111 -23.08 10.43 -1.46
N ALA A 112 -22.56 9.23 -1.71
CA ALA A 112 -21.14 8.94 -1.47
C ALA A 112 -20.25 9.99 -2.16
N TYR A 113 -19.41 10.65 -1.36
CA TYR A 113 -18.39 11.62 -1.79
C TYR A 113 -18.89 12.96 -2.35
N THR A 114 -20.14 13.36 -2.12
CA THR A 114 -20.62 14.72 -2.45
C THR A 114 -20.11 15.78 -1.47
N PRO A 115 -20.15 17.09 -1.83
CA PRO A 115 -19.85 18.16 -0.88
C PRO A 115 -20.74 18.14 0.37
N ALA A 116 -22.03 17.80 0.24
CA ALA A 116 -22.94 17.64 1.39
C ALA A 116 -22.57 16.44 2.28
N TRP A 117 -22.15 15.32 1.67
CA TRP A 117 -21.63 14.17 2.41
C TRP A 117 -20.34 14.51 3.16
N ALA A 118 -19.40 15.19 2.48
CA ALA A 118 -18.11 15.56 3.07
C ALA A 118 -18.27 16.58 4.20
N GLU A 119 -19.26 17.47 4.14
CA GLU A 119 -19.59 18.40 5.22
C GLU A 119 -19.99 17.66 6.50
N GLN A 120 -20.76 16.58 6.41
CA GLN A 120 -21.14 15.77 7.58
C GLN A 120 -19.94 15.03 8.18
N ILE A 121 -19.11 14.41 7.34
CA ILE A 121 -17.94 13.63 7.78
C ILE A 121 -16.86 14.53 8.39
N THR A 122 -16.53 15.64 7.72
CA THR A 122 -15.36 16.46 8.07
C THR A 122 -15.70 17.71 8.88
N GLY A 123 -16.96 18.15 8.88
CA GLY A 123 -17.39 19.43 9.44
C GLY A 123 -17.01 20.66 8.59
N VAL A 124 -16.37 20.49 7.43
CA VAL A 124 -16.01 21.59 6.53
C VAL A 124 -17.22 21.98 5.69
N SER A 125 -17.55 23.28 5.63
CA SER A 125 -18.69 23.74 4.84
C SER A 125 -18.58 23.36 3.36
N ARG A 126 -19.66 22.80 2.81
CA ARG A 126 -19.82 22.43 1.39
C ARG A 126 -19.49 23.59 0.45
N SER A 127 -19.81 24.82 0.85
CA SER A 127 -19.52 26.03 0.07
C SER A 127 -18.02 26.25 -0.13
N GLN A 128 -17.21 25.95 0.90
CA GLN A 128 -15.75 26.03 0.82
C GLN A 128 -15.20 24.89 -0.03
N ILE A 129 -15.72 23.67 0.14
CA ILE A 129 -15.31 22.51 -0.67
C ILE A 129 -15.52 22.79 -2.15
N ILE A 130 -16.72 23.26 -2.54
CA ILE A 130 -17.07 23.57 -3.93
C ILE A 130 -16.19 24.72 -4.47
N ARG A 131 -16.05 25.79 -3.68
CA ARG A 131 -15.28 26.96 -4.09
C ARG A 131 -13.81 26.61 -4.35
N ILE A 132 -13.15 25.97 -3.39
CA ILE A 132 -11.73 25.65 -3.50
C ILE A 132 -11.49 24.60 -4.57
N ALA A 133 -12.35 23.59 -4.71
CA ALA A 133 -12.23 22.61 -5.79
C ALA A 133 -12.31 23.28 -7.18
N ARG A 134 -13.23 24.24 -7.35
CA ARG A 134 -13.39 24.98 -8.60
C ARG A 134 -12.22 25.93 -8.87
N GLU A 135 -11.79 26.70 -7.87
CA GLU A 135 -10.63 27.60 -8.00
C GLU A 135 -9.33 26.81 -8.30
N PHE A 136 -9.15 25.65 -7.66
CA PHE A 136 -7.99 24.78 -7.89
C PHE A 136 -7.94 24.24 -9.33
N ALA A 137 -9.10 23.78 -9.84
CA ALA A 137 -9.24 23.28 -11.20
C ALA A 137 -9.12 24.40 -12.25
N ASP A 138 -9.76 25.55 -12.01
CA ASP A 138 -9.70 26.73 -12.90
C ASP A 138 -8.27 27.28 -13.02
N ASN A 139 -7.51 27.32 -11.92
CA ASN A 139 -6.10 27.67 -11.98
C ASN A 139 -5.30 26.65 -12.80
N ALA A 140 -5.53 25.34 -12.60
CA ALA A 140 -4.83 24.31 -13.35
C ALA A 140 -5.14 24.38 -14.85
N ASP A 141 -6.40 24.59 -15.23
CA ASP A 141 -6.83 24.77 -16.61
C ASP A 141 -6.14 25.97 -17.27
N LYS A 142 -6.23 27.15 -16.64
CA LYS A 142 -5.60 28.39 -17.13
C LYS A 142 -4.09 28.29 -17.29
N THR A 143 -3.44 27.51 -16.43
CA THR A 143 -1.99 27.46 -16.33
C THR A 143 -1.37 26.19 -16.88
N HIS A 144 -2.17 25.29 -17.45
CA HIS A 144 -1.76 23.97 -17.92
C HIS A 144 -1.07 23.16 -16.81
N GLY A 145 -1.72 23.05 -15.65
CA GLY A 145 -1.34 22.16 -14.57
C GLY A 145 -0.51 22.80 -13.44
N ARG A 146 -0.45 24.13 -13.29
CA ARG A 146 0.31 24.79 -12.20
C ARG A 146 -0.50 24.94 -10.90
N SER A 147 -1.16 23.85 -10.48
CA SER A 147 -1.75 23.71 -9.14
C SER A 147 -1.00 22.62 -8.39
N MET A 148 -0.58 22.90 -7.15
CA MET A 148 0.26 22.00 -6.35
C MET A 148 -0.38 21.73 -4.99
N ILE A 149 -0.25 20.49 -4.52
CA ILE A 149 -0.62 20.12 -3.15
C ILE A 149 0.63 19.67 -2.39
N ILE A 150 0.94 20.39 -1.32
CA ILE A 150 2.01 20.04 -0.39
C ILE A 150 1.42 19.20 0.73
N VAL A 151 1.91 17.98 0.90
CA VAL A 151 1.40 17.02 1.87
C VAL A 151 2.53 16.45 2.72
N GLY A 152 2.24 16.18 4.00
CA GLY A 152 3.22 15.64 4.94
C GLY A 152 2.64 14.61 5.90
N ALA A 153 3.30 14.48 7.05
CA ALA A 153 3.00 13.48 8.07
C ALA A 153 1.57 13.57 8.66
N GLY A 154 0.94 14.75 8.65
CA GLY A 154 -0.42 14.93 9.20
C GLY A 154 -1.47 14.05 8.52
N LEU A 155 -1.25 13.71 7.24
CA LEU A 155 -2.09 12.80 6.47
C LEU A 155 -1.43 11.41 6.36
N ASN A 156 -0.10 11.32 6.30
CA ASN A 156 0.58 10.05 6.05
C ASN A 156 0.64 9.08 7.24
N HIS A 157 0.45 9.56 8.47
CA HIS A 157 0.61 8.71 9.68
C HIS A 157 -0.69 8.06 10.15
N TRP A 158 -1.75 8.15 9.36
CA TRP A 158 -3.00 7.43 9.61
C TRP A 158 -2.92 6.00 9.09
N TYR A 159 -3.71 5.09 9.69
CA TYR A 159 -3.80 3.71 9.22
C TYR A 159 -4.27 3.64 7.76
N HIS A 160 -5.25 4.45 7.40
CA HIS A 160 -5.74 4.61 6.02
C HIS A 160 -5.01 5.74 5.26
N LEU A 161 -3.68 5.78 5.30
CA LEU A 161 -2.87 6.75 4.54
C LEU A 161 -3.13 6.70 3.03
N ASP A 162 -3.44 5.52 2.49
CA ASP A 162 -3.59 5.35 1.04
C ASP A 162 -4.88 5.97 0.50
N MET A 163 -5.98 5.90 1.26
CA MET A 163 -7.34 6.18 0.77
C MET A 163 -7.61 7.68 0.59
N LEU A 164 -8.03 8.35 1.66
CA LEU A 164 -8.41 9.76 1.65
C LEU A 164 -7.19 10.66 1.47
N ASN A 165 -6.05 10.23 2.04
CA ASN A 165 -4.91 11.09 2.27
C ASN A 165 -3.97 11.22 1.06
N TYR A 166 -3.73 10.13 0.34
CA TYR A 166 -2.82 10.13 -0.81
C TYR A 166 -3.60 9.99 -2.10
N ARG A 167 -4.38 8.92 -2.28
CA ARG A 167 -5.11 8.69 -3.54
C ARG A 167 -6.16 9.76 -3.82
N GLY A 168 -6.84 10.28 -2.79
CA GLY A 168 -7.74 11.43 -2.94
C GLY A 168 -7.05 12.67 -3.53
N LEU A 169 -5.95 13.10 -2.92
CA LEU A 169 -5.15 14.25 -3.37
C LEU A 169 -4.51 14.00 -4.74
N ILE A 170 -4.00 12.78 -4.98
CA ILE A 170 -3.39 12.39 -6.24
C ILE A 170 -4.42 12.40 -7.36
N ASN A 171 -5.64 11.90 -7.14
CA ASN A 171 -6.71 11.94 -8.14
C ASN A 171 -7.05 13.38 -8.54
N MET A 172 -7.15 14.32 -7.58
CA MET A 172 -7.36 15.74 -7.88
C MET A 172 -6.27 16.29 -8.81
N LEU A 173 -5.00 15.96 -8.53
CA LEU A 173 -3.86 16.41 -9.33
C LEU A 173 -3.81 15.76 -10.71
N ILE A 174 -4.21 14.49 -10.82
CA ILE A 174 -4.28 13.77 -12.10
C ILE A 174 -5.41 14.35 -12.96
N PHE A 175 -6.60 14.57 -12.40
CA PHE A 175 -7.73 15.16 -13.13
C PHE A 175 -7.45 16.58 -13.63
N CYS A 176 -6.63 17.33 -12.90
CA CYS A 176 -6.20 18.68 -13.29
C CYS A 176 -4.92 18.71 -14.15
N GLY A 177 -4.34 17.55 -14.52
CA GLY A 177 -3.13 17.50 -15.34
C GLY A 177 -1.88 18.11 -14.68
N CYS A 178 -1.81 18.15 -13.35
CA CYS A 178 -0.74 18.85 -12.63
C CYS A 178 0.54 18.02 -12.47
N VAL A 179 0.45 16.70 -12.53
CA VAL A 179 1.60 15.80 -12.28
C VAL A 179 2.56 15.85 -13.47
N GLY A 180 3.79 16.30 -13.22
CA GLY A 180 4.85 16.40 -14.23
C GLY A 180 5.06 17.80 -14.80
N GLN A 181 4.23 18.77 -14.43
CA GLN A 181 4.36 20.17 -14.85
C GLN A 181 5.10 21.01 -13.80
N SER A 182 5.97 21.92 -14.26
CA SER A 182 6.69 22.82 -13.36
C SER A 182 5.74 23.79 -12.67
N GLY A 183 5.77 23.83 -11.33
CA GLY A 183 4.84 24.61 -10.52
C GLY A 183 3.55 23.87 -10.16
N GLY A 184 3.39 22.61 -10.56
CA GLY A 184 2.26 21.75 -10.24
C GLY A 184 2.65 20.41 -9.64
N GLY A 185 1.64 19.69 -9.14
CA GLY A 185 1.76 18.27 -8.84
C GLY A 185 1.76 17.93 -7.36
N TRP A 186 2.21 16.71 -7.08
CA TRP A 186 2.20 16.11 -5.74
C TRP A 186 3.54 16.34 -5.05
N ALA A 187 3.53 17.17 -4.01
CA ALA A 187 4.73 17.58 -3.28
C ALA A 187 4.72 16.98 -1.87
N HIS A 188 5.13 15.72 -1.77
CA HIS A 188 5.23 14.99 -0.50
C HIS A 188 6.55 15.28 0.22
N TYR A 189 6.45 15.78 1.45
CA TYR A 189 7.60 16.04 2.31
C TYR A 189 7.45 15.38 3.68
N VAL A 190 8.38 14.48 4.00
CA VAL A 190 8.48 13.77 5.29
C VAL A 190 9.91 13.85 5.81
N GLY A 191 10.63 12.73 5.87
CA GLY A 191 12.06 12.68 6.14
C GLY A 191 12.90 12.94 4.89
N GLN A 192 14.20 13.06 5.10
CA GLN A 192 15.18 13.26 4.04
C GLN A 192 15.52 11.92 3.34
N GLU A 193 14.59 11.43 2.51
CA GLU A 193 14.74 10.15 1.79
C GLU A 193 15.62 10.26 0.54
N LYS A 194 15.58 11.42 -0.14
CA LYS A 194 16.18 11.59 -1.47
C LYS A 194 17.72 11.69 -1.43
N LEU A 195 18.39 10.55 -1.43
CA LEU A 195 19.82 10.44 -1.67
C LEU A 195 20.10 10.56 -3.17
N ARG A 196 20.55 11.74 -3.62
CA ARG A 196 20.74 12.06 -5.06
C ARG A 196 21.65 11.06 -5.79
N PRO A 197 22.87 10.73 -5.31
CA PRO A 197 23.75 9.77 -5.99
C PRO A 197 23.42 8.31 -5.62
N GLN A 198 22.17 7.88 -5.85
CA GLN A 198 21.64 6.58 -5.41
C GLN A 198 22.50 5.40 -5.90
N THR A 199 22.76 5.31 -7.20
CA THR A 199 23.48 4.18 -7.81
C THR A 199 24.97 4.14 -7.49
N GLY A 200 25.56 5.28 -7.08
CA GLY A 200 26.95 5.33 -6.58
C GLY A 200 27.04 4.92 -5.11
N TRP A 201 26.05 5.29 -4.30
CA TRP A 201 26.03 4.97 -2.87
C TRP A 201 25.59 3.53 -2.58
N GLN A 202 24.63 2.98 -3.33
CA GLN A 202 24.14 1.61 -3.15
C GLN A 202 25.23 0.53 -3.11
N PRO A 203 26.18 0.47 -4.07
CA PRO A 203 27.24 -0.55 -4.02
C PRO A 203 28.16 -0.35 -2.83
N LEU A 204 28.49 0.90 -2.48
CA LEU A 204 29.31 1.21 -1.31
C LEU A 204 28.64 0.79 0.01
N ALA A 205 27.36 1.10 0.17
CA ALA A 205 26.63 0.88 1.42
C ALA A 205 26.32 -0.60 1.69
N PHE A 206 26.07 -1.36 0.63
CA PHE A 206 25.64 -2.76 0.72
C PHE A 206 26.68 -3.75 0.20
N ALA A 207 27.92 -3.31 -0.02
CA ALA A 207 29.04 -4.10 -0.54
C ALA A 207 28.72 -4.87 -1.83
N LEU A 208 27.93 -4.27 -2.72
CA LEU A 208 27.46 -4.91 -3.97
C LEU A 208 28.57 -4.99 -5.03
N ASP A 209 29.68 -4.29 -4.82
CA ASP A 209 30.93 -4.43 -5.55
C ASP A 209 31.65 -5.75 -5.23
N TRP A 210 31.46 -6.30 -4.03
CA TRP A 210 32.05 -7.59 -3.62
C TRP A 210 31.08 -8.77 -3.75
N GLN A 211 29.84 -8.62 -3.28
CA GLN A 211 28.90 -9.72 -3.12
C GLN A 211 27.47 -9.27 -3.44
N ARG A 212 26.71 -10.10 -4.17
CA ARG A 212 25.31 -9.80 -4.53
C ARG A 212 24.43 -11.04 -4.36
N PRO A 213 23.20 -10.92 -3.80
CA PRO A 213 22.57 -9.73 -3.21
C PRO A 213 22.89 -9.52 -1.72
N ALA A 214 22.63 -8.31 -1.20
CA ALA A 214 22.60 -8.05 0.24
C ALA A 214 21.27 -8.48 0.89
N ARG A 215 21.20 -8.49 2.23
CA ARG A 215 19.97 -8.80 2.98
C ARG A 215 19.25 -7.52 3.42
N HIS A 216 18.33 -7.05 2.59
CA HIS A 216 17.41 -5.98 2.96
C HIS A 216 16.21 -6.54 3.74
N MET A 217 15.67 -5.75 4.67
CA MET A 217 14.49 -6.10 5.46
C MET A 217 13.60 -4.86 5.66
N ASN A 218 12.29 -5.04 5.58
CA ASN A 218 11.32 -4.01 5.94
C ASN A 218 11.09 -3.99 7.45
N SER A 219 11.46 -2.88 8.11
CA SER A 219 11.53 -2.81 9.57
C SER A 219 10.18 -2.95 10.28
N THR A 220 9.07 -2.56 9.66
CA THR A 220 7.73 -2.65 10.27
C THR A 220 7.38 -4.09 10.63
N SER A 221 7.45 -5.01 9.65
CA SER A 221 7.20 -6.44 9.90
C SER A 221 8.23 -7.05 10.85
N TYR A 222 9.49 -6.61 10.74
CA TYR A 222 10.56 -7.07 11.61
C TYR A 222 10.29 -6.76 13.09
N PHE A 223 9.97 -5.51 13.44
CA PHE A 223 9.69 -5.14 14.82
C PHE A 223 8.33 -5.68 15.29
N TYR A 224 7.31 -5.70 14.43
CA TYR A 224 6.02 -6.28 14.76
C TYR A 224 6.17 -7.74 15.23
N ASN A 225 7.01 -8.52 14.53
CA ASN A 225 7.35 -9.89 14.91
C ASN A 225 8.25 -9.97 16.15
N HIS A 226 9.44 -9.37 16.13
CA HIS A 226 10.48 -9.60 17.14
C HIS A 226 10.30 -8.83 18.45
N SER A 227 9.49 -7.77 18.45
CA SER A 227 9.02 -7.14 19.70
C SER A 227 7.66 -7.67 20.16
N SER A 228 7.18 -8.74 19.52
CA SER A 228 6.00 -9.51 19.89
C SER A 228 4.70 -8.69 20.01
N GLN A 229 4.59 -7.62 19.23
CA GLN A 229 3.40 -6.75 19.27
C GLN A 229 2.17 -7.45 18.70
N TRP A 230 2.38 -8.36 17.76
CA TRP A 230 1.33 -9.23 17.22
C TRP A 230 0.60 -10.02 18.31
N ARG A 231 1.19 -10.23 19.49
CA ARG A 231 0.54 -10.90 20.62
C ARG A 231 -0.57 -10.05 21.26
N TYR A 232 -0.56 -8.74 21.02
CA TYR A 232 -1.46 -7.75 21.58
C TYR A 232 -2.34 -7.11 20.50
N GLU A 233 -2.41 -7.72 19.33
CA GLU A 233 -3.17 -7.17 18.22
C GLU A 233 -4.66 -7.19 18.53
N THR A 234 -5.32 -6.11 18.15
CA THR A 234 -6.77 -5.96 18.30
C THR A 234 -7.47 -5.82 16.95
N VAL A 235 -6.74 -5.45 15.91
CA VAL A 235 -7.26 -5.26 14.55
C VAL A 235 -7.24 -6.59 13.82
N THR A 236 -8.39 -7.00 13.29
CA THR A 236 -8.50 -8.22 12.50
C THR A 236 -8.40 -7.95 11.00
N ALA A 237 -7.97 -8.93 10.21
CA ALA A 237 -8.07 -8.81 8.76
C ALA A 237 -9.53 -8.77 8.30
N GLU A 238 -10.42 -9.47 9.03
CA GLU A 238 -11.82 -9.64 8.66
C GLU A 238 -12.59 -8.31 8.63
N GLU A 239 -12.37 -7.43 9.61
CA GLU A 239 -13.02 -6.11 9.67
C GLU A 239 -12.55 -5.13 8.58
N LEU A 240 -11.45 -5.44 7.90
CA LEU A 240 -10.87 -4.62 6.83
C LEU A 240 -11.23 -5.11 5.43
N LEU A 241 -11.88 -6.28 5.32
CA LEU A 241 -12.23 -6.84 4.02
C LEU A 241 -13.35 -6.03 3.36
N SER A 242 -13.32 -6.00 2.02
CA SER A 242 -14.47 -5.55 1.26
C SER A 242 -15.70 -6.41 1.59
N PRO A 243 -16.90 -5.82 1.74
CA PRO A 243 -18.14 -6.58 1.96
C PRO A 243 -18.45 -7.57 0.84
N MET A 244 -17.82 -7.42 -0.33
CA MET A 244 -17.96 -8.33 -1.48
C MET A 244 -16.87 -9.41 -1.55
N ALA A 245 -15.90 -9.41 -0.63
CA ALA A 245 -14.85 -10.41 -0.59
C ALA A 245 -15.32 -11.69 0.11
N ASP A 246 -14.86 -12.83 -0.39
CA ASP A 246 -15.06 -14.12 0.28
C ASP A 246 -14.20 -14.20 1.55
N LYS A 247 -14.84 -13.94 2.70
CA LYS A 247 -14.19 -13.96 4.03
C LYS A 247 -13.46 -15.26 4.33
N SER A 248 -13.95 -16.40 3.83
CA SER A 248 -13.36 -17.71 4.11
C SER A 248 -11.93 -17.86 3.57
N ARG A 249 -11.58 -17.09 2.53
CA ARG A 249 -10.25 -17.11 1.91
C ARG A 249 -9.21 -16.30 2.68
N TYR A 250 -9.64 -15.43 3.60
CA TYR A 250 -8.81 -14.44 4.26
C TYR A 250 -8.82 -14.61 5.79
N THR A 251 -8.68 -15.85 6.24
CA THR A 251 -8.62 -16.20 7.68
C THR A 251 -7.20 -16.11 8.23
N GLY A 252 -7.08 -15.88 9.54
CA GLY A 252 -5.80 -15.82 10.26
C GLY A 252 -5.50 -14.44 10.82
N HIS A 253 -4.43 -14.37 11.60
CA HIS A 253 -3.95 -13.13 12.22
C HIS A 253 -3.23 -12.23 11.19
N LEU A 254 -3.09 -10.93 11.45
CA LEU A 254 -2.33 -10.03 10.54
C LEU A 254 -0.90 -10.52 10.27
N ILE A 255 -0.26 -11.12 11.28
CA ILE A 255 1.06 -11.73 11.13
C ILE A 255 1.06 -12.93 10.17
N ASP A 256 -0.04 -13.69 10.06
CA ASP A 256 -0.15 -14.82 9.14
C ASP A 256 -0.10 -14.35 7.69
N PHE A 257 -0.69 -13.18 7.40
CA PHE A 257 -0.58 -12.53 6.08
C PHE A 257 0.85 -12.14 5.77
N ASN A 258 1.61 -11.68 6.76
CA ASN A 258 3.03 -11.37 6.59
C ASN A 258 3.84 -12.64 6.28
N VAL A 259 3.63 -13.73 7.04
CA VAL A 259 4.31 -15.02 6.80
C VAL A 259 3.94 -15.60 5.43
N ARG A 260 2.69 -15.45 5.00
CA ARG A 260 2.22 -15.81 3.65
C ARG A 260 2.94 -15.01 2.57
N ALA A 261 3.08 -13.70 2.77
CA ALA A 261 3.78 -12.81 1.83
C ALA A 261 5.28 -13.15 1.75
N GLU A 262 5.92 -13.45 2.87
CA GLU A 262 7.33 -13.85 2.93
C GLU A 262 7.59 -15.14 2.13
N ARG A 263 6.81 -16.21 2.37
CA ARG A 263 7.01 -17.49 1.66
C ARG A 263 6.69 -17.43 0.17
N MET A 264 5.86 -16.47 -0.25
CA MET A 264 5.55 -16.21 -1.66
C MET A 264 6.56 -15.29 -2.34
N GLY A 265 7.58 -14.81 -1.61
CA GLY A 265 8.59 -13.90 -2.13
C GLY A 265 8.10 -12.47 -2.36
N TRP A 266 6.97 -12.08 -1.76
CA TRP A 266 6.44 -10.72 -1.83
C TRP A 266 7.16 -9.76 -0.89
N LEU A 267 7.55 -10.25 0.29
CA LEU A 267 8.30 -9.51 1.31
C LEU A 267 9.60 -10.24 1.68
N PRO A 268 10.66 -9.51 2.11
CA PRO A 268 11.85 -10.13 2.66
C PRO A 268 11.61 -10.66 4.09
N SER A 269 12.50 -11.54 4.54
CA SER A 269 12.49 -12.14 5.89
C SER A 269 13.81 -11.89 6.61
N ALA A 270 13.76 -11.63 7.93
CA ALA A 270 14.95 -11.55 8.77
C ALA A 270 14.64 -11.93 10.25
N PRO A 271 15.26 -12.98 10.81
CA PRO A 271 16.04 -14.03 10.13
C PRO A 271 15.24 -14.72 9.00
N GLN A 272 15.93 -15.31 8.02
CA GLN A 272 15.27 -15.91 6.84
C GLN A 272 14.74 -17.31 7.13
N LEU A 273 15.64 -18.21 7.55
CA LEU A 273 15.36 -19.63 7.74
C LEU A 273 15.52 -20.02 9.20
N GLY A 274 14.81 -21.06 9.63
CA GLY A 274 14.91 -21.63 10.98
C GLY A 274 16.20 -22.42 11.25
N THR A 275 17.10 -22.48 10.26
CA THR A 275 18.43 -23.09 10.34
C THR A 275 19.50 -22.07 9.94
N ASN A 276 20.75 -22.32 10.34
CA ASN A 276 21.84 -21.45 9.95
C ASN A 276 22.07 -21.54 8.44
N PRO A 277 21.92 -20.44 7.66
CA PRO A 277 22.00 -20.50 6.21
C PRO A 277 23.39 -20.94 5.69
N LEU A 278 24.44 -20.84 6.51
CA LEU A 278 25.79 -21.26 6.13
C LEU A 278 25.99 -22.78 6.19
N THR A 279 25.14 -23.54 6.89
CA THR A 279 25.29 -25.01 6.97
C THR A 279 24.61 -25.73 5.81
N ILE A 280 23.68 -25.06 5.11
CA ILE A 280 22.85 -25.65 4.06
C ILE A 280 23.69 -26.19 2.90
N ALA A 281 24.75 -25.50 2.49
CA ALA A 281 25.62 -25.97 1.41
C ALA A 281 26.28 -27.32 1.73
N ARG A 282 26.68 -27.53 2.98
CA ARG A 282 27.29 -28.79 3.43
C ARG A 282 26.28 -29.93 3.51
N GLU A 283 25.04 -29.63 3.89
CA GLU A 283 23.95 -30.61 3.91
C GLU A 283 23.53 -31.01 2.49
N ALA A 284 23.46 -30.04 1.57
CA ALA A 284 23.17 -30.28 0.17
C ALA A 284 24.24 -31.16 -0.51
N GLU A 285 25.53 -30.90 -0.23
CA GLU A 285 26.64 -31.71 -0.72
C GLU A 285 26.55 -33.17 -0.26
N LYS A 286 26.21 -33.40 1.02
CA LYS A 286 25.98 -34.76 1.56
C LYS A 286 24.78 -35.45 0.91
N ALA A 287 23.76 -34.69 0.51
CA ALA A 287 22.60 -35.19 -0.18
C ALA A 287 22.82 -35.39 -1.70
N GLY A 288 24.01 -35.05 -2.22
CA GLY A 288 24.35 -35.20 -3.64
C GLY A 288 23.57 -34.27 -4.57
N MET A 289 23.09 -33.13 -4.08
CA MET A 289 22.28 -32.18 -4.84
C MET A 289 22.78 -30.74 -4.65
N ASN A 290 22.45 -29.86 -5.59
CA ASN A 290 22.83 -28.45 -5.47
C ASN A 290 22.07 -27.76 -4.31
N PRO A 291 22.65 -26.72 -3.69
CA PRO A 291 22.04 -26.08 -2.50
C PRO A 291 20.70 -25.41 -2.78
N VAL A 292 20.44 -24.98 -4.02
CA VAL A 292 19.16 -24.36 -4.40
C VAL A 292 18.05 -25.40 -4.38
N ASP A 293 18.24 -26.51 -5.10
CA ASP A 293 17.27 -27.61 -5.19
C ASP A 293 17.08 -28.29 -3.84
N TYR A 294 18.15 -28.47 -3.06
CA TYR A 294 18.06 -28.98 -1.69
C TYR A 294 17.21 -28.07 -0.81
N THR A 295 17.41 -26.75 -0.90
CA THR A 295 16.62 -25.77 -0.12
C THR A 295 15.16 -25.81 -0.53
N VAL A 296 14.86 -25.80 -1.84
CA VAL A 296 13.47 -25.84 -2.34
C VAL A 296 12.78 -27.14 -1.93
N LYS A 297 13.47 -28.28 -2.05
CA LYS A 297 12.96 -29.58 -1.60
C LYS A 297 12.69 -29.57 -0.10
N SER A 298 13.64 -29.09 0.69
CA SER A 298 13.55 -29.04 2.15
C SER A 298 12.42 -28.11 2.64
N LEU A 299 12.18 -26.99 1.93
CA LEU A 299 11.05 -26.10 2.19
C LEU A 299 9.70 -26.76 1.88
N LYS A 300 9.62 -27.57 0.81
CA LYS A 300 8.40 -28.32 0.47
C LYS A 300 8.12 -29.46 1.47
N GLU A 301 9.16 -30.13 1.92
CA GLU A 301 9.07 -31.24 2.89
C GLU A 301 8.89 -30.75 4.34
N GLY A 302 9.20 -29.47 4.62
CA GLY A 302 9.14 -28.87 5.95
C GLY A 302 10.34 -29.17 6.84
N SER A 303 11.40 -29.79 6.31
CA SER A 303 12.67 -30.01 7.03
C SER A 303 13.43 -28.71 7.25
N ILE A 304 13.33 -27.76 6.32
CA ILE A 304 13.70 -26.36 6.50
C ILE A 304 12.42 -25.52 6.49
N ARG A 305 12.31 -24.58 7.43
CA ARG A 305 11.14 -23.70 7.57
C ARG A 305 11.57 -22.24 7.57
N PHE A 306 10.65 -21.34 7.23
CA PHE A 306 10.86 -19.91 7.41
C PHE A 306 10.94 -19.57 8.90
N ALA A 307 11.88 -18.70 9.28
CA ALA A 307 12.08 -18.35 10.68
C ALA A 307 10.85 -17.65 11.31
N ALA A 308 10.09 -16.94 10.47
CA ALA A 308 8.87 -16.24 10.85
C ALA A 308 7.73 -17.17 11.31
N GLU A 309 7.77 -18.46 10.98
CA GLU A 309 6.78 -19.43 11.47
C GLU A 309 7.00 -19.80 12.94
N GLN A 310 8.21 -19.61 13.47
CA GLN A 310 8.59 -19.95 14.84
C GLN A 310 9.52 -18.89 15.43
N PRO A 311 9.08 -17.64 15.61
CA PRO A 311 9.95 -16.56 16.07
C PRO A 311 10.45 -16.77 17.51
N GLU A 312 9.67 -17.46 18.36
CA GLU A 312 9.95 -17.63 19.79
C GLU A 312 10.73 -18.92 20.13
N ASN A 313 11.20 -19.70 19.14
CA ASN A 313 11.88 -21.00 19.37
C ASN A 313 13.32 -20.91 19.95
N GLY A 314 13.77 -19.70 20.31
CA GLY A 314 15.10 -19.43 20.86
C GLY A 314 16.24 -19.30 19.83
N LYS A 315 16.01 -19.66 18.57
CA LYS A 315 17.00 -19.56 17.47
C LYS A 315 16.68 -18.46 16.45
N ASN A 316 15.40 -18.09 16.34
CA ASN A 316 14.87 -17.27 15.25
C ASN A 316 14.72 -15.78 15.58
N HIS A 317 15.32 -15.29 16.67
CA HIS A 317 15.32 -13.88 17.03
C HIS A 317 16.69 -13.24 16.74
N PRO A 318 16.72 -11.93 16.41
CA PRO A 318 17.97 -11.20 16.29
C PRO A 318 18.68 -11.11 17.65
N ARG A 319 19.99 -11.40 17.65
CA ARG A 319 20.80 -11.39 18.89
C ARG A 319 21.71 -10.17 19.01
N ASN A 320 22.22 -9.69 17.89
CA ASN A 320 23.08 -8.51 17.84
C ASN A 320 22.36 -7.43 17.04
N LEU A 321 22.18 -6.26 17.65
CA LEU A 321 21.59 -5.08 17.01
C LEU A 321 22.56 -3.92 17.14
N PHE A 322 23.02 -3.39 16.01
CA PHE A 322 23.80 -2.17 15.96
C PHE A 322 22.86 -0.98 15.78
N ILE A 323 22.99 0.03 16.64
CA ILE A 323 22.20 1.27 16.57
C ILE A 323 23.19 2.43 16.41
N TRP A 324 23.16 3.08 15.26
CA TRP A 324 23.94 4.29 14.99
C TRP A 324 23.09 5.25 14.16
N ARG A 325 23.32 6.57 14.31
CA ARG A 325 22.55 7.63 13.64
C ARG A 325 21.02 7.51 13.84
N SER A 326 20.60 6.84 14.92
CA SER A 326 19.20 6.55 15.25
C SER A 326 19.02 6.58 16.76
N ASN A 327 17.89 7.09 17.22
CA ASN A 327 17.44 6.98 18.60
C ASN A 327 16.19 6.09 18.66
N LEU A 328 16.38 4.81 18.32
CA LEU A 328 15.30 3.82 18.18
C LEU A 328 14.45 3.71 19.46
N LEU A 329 15.09 3.71 20.62
CA LEU A 329 14.42 3.49 21.91
C LEU A 329 13.81 4.78 22.52
N GLY A 330 14.14 5.96 21.99
CA GLY A 330 13.68 7.24 22.53
C GLY A 330 12.72 8.02 21.63
N PHE A 331 12.84 7.93 20.30
CA PHE A 331 12.07 8.74 19.35
C PHE A 331 11.22 7.94 18.36
N LEU A 332 11.72 6.77 17.94
CA LEU A 332 11.00 5.91 17.02
C LEU A 332 10.09 4.85 17.67
N PRO A 333 10.04 4.63 19.00
CA PRO A 333 9.31 3.47 19.49
C PRO A 333 7.83 3.65 19.13
N VAL A 334 7.20 4.79 19.38
CA VAL A 334 5.75 4.99 19.28
C VAL A 334 5.19 5.19 17.85
N LYS A 335 6.03 5.15 16.80
CA LYS A 335 5.54 4.87 15.43
C LYS A 335 5.30 3.37 15.18
N VAL A 336 5.69 2.55 16.16
CA VAL A 336 5.58 1.10 16.24
C VAL A 336 5.21 0.66 17.68
N MET A 337 4.96 1.51 18.69
CA MET A 337 5.00 1.09 20.12
C MET A 337 4.07 1.93 21.01
N SER A 338 2.93 2.39 20.46
CA SER A 338 2.01 3.33 21.12
C SER A 338 0.89 2.70 21.96
N LEU A 339 0.95 1.42 22.32
CA LEU A 339 -0.17 0.79 23.06
C LEU A 339 0.21 0.09 24.37
N CYS A 340 1.48 0.08 24.79
CA CYS A 340 1.89 -0.73 25.94
C CYS A 340 2.83 -0.02 26.93
N SER A 341 2.52 1.22 27.33
CA SER A 341 3.31 1.94 28.34
C SER A 341 2.64 2.05 29.72
N SER A 342 1.66 1.22 30.07
CA SER A 342 0.96 1.33 31.36
C SER A 342 1.04 0.13 32.31
N THR A 343 1.64 -1.03 31.95
CA THR A 343 1.47 -2.22 32.83
C THR A 343 2.63 -3.19 33.04
N CYS A 344 3.76 -3.11 32.32
CA CYS A 344 4.78 -4.20 32.42
C CYS A 344 6.22 -3.84 32.84
N TRP A 345 6.56 -2.57 33.12
CA TRP A 345 7.92 -2.22 33.56
C TRP A 345 8.05 -2.05 35.09
N GLY A 346 7.42 -2.95 35.84
CA GLY A 346 7.55 -3.05 37.28
C GLY A 346 8.07 -4.42 37.70
N ARG A 347 9.35 -4.49 38.08
CA ARG A 347 10.10 -5.61 38.69
C ARG A 347 10.93 -6.48 37.73
N SER A 348 12.18 -6.09 37.55
CA SER A 348 13.36 -6.88 37.97
C SER A 348 14.63 -6.27 37.38
N THR A 349 15.72 -6.28 38.15
CA THR A 349 17.09 -5.87 37.78
C THR A 349 17.42 -4.36 37.75
N VAL A 350 17.17 -3.67 38.85
CA VAL A 350 18.04 -2.55 39.28
C VAL A 350 19.13 -3.14 40.16
N SER A 351 20.30 -3.43 39.59
CA SER A 351 21.52 -3.72 40.36
C SER A 351 22.76 -3.65 39.45
N ARG A 352 23.65 -2.71 39.79
CA ARG A 352 25.03 -2.52 39.30
C ARG A 352 25.21 -1.78 37.97
N ALA A 353 25.08 -0.46 38.03
CA ALA A 353 25.98 0.45 37.32
C ALA A 353 26.72 1.29 38.39
N LYS A 354 27.86 0.80 38.86
CA LYS A 354 28.81 1.61 39.65
C LYS A 354 29.74 2.31 38.68
N THR A 355 29.59 3.62 38.62
CA THR A 355 30.59 4.65 38.29
C THR A 355 32.04 4.18 38.25
N TRP A 356 32.67 4.32 37.07
CA TRP A 356 34.10 4.60 36.93
C TRP A 356 34.24 5.77 35.95
N GLY A 357 34.39 6.96 36.52
CA GLY A 357 34.86 8.12 35.81
C GLY A 357 36.40 8.12 35.71
N SER A 358 36.86 8.86 34.70
CA SER A 358 38.16 9.56 34.61
C SER A 358 39.46 8.75 34.74
N ARG A 359 40.14 8.60 33.59
CA ARG A 359 41.60 8.58 33.30
C ARG A 359 41.73 8.14 31.83
N ALA A 360 42.53 8.68 30.93
CA ALA A 360 43.43 9.82 30.79
C ALA A 360 43.69 9.83 29.25
N ALA A 361 43.60 10.94 28.53
CA ALA A 361 44.68 11.88 28.18
C ALA A 361 44.42 12.25 26.71
#